data_AF-A0A520YJT9-F1
#
_entry.id   AF-A0A520YJT9-F1
#
_cell.length_a   1.000
_cell.length_b   1.000
_cell.length_c   1.000
_cell.angle_alpha   90.00
_cell.angle_beta   90.00
_cell.angle_gamma   90.00
#
_symmetry.space_group_name_H-M   'P 1'
#
loop_
_entity.id
_entity.type
_entity.pdbx_description
1 polymer ?
#
loop_
_entity_poly.entity_id
_entity_poly.type
_entity_poly.pdbx_seq_one_letter_code
_entity_poly.pdbx_strand_id
1 'polypeptide(L)'
;MQRHYFWSFIFTNLTVMAIGLVLIFWSQYARAQTVDIEFQYTTPTTRADGSALPASQISGYELSVQGGGLIAEIAPGVTEYVASGFSLNNQGACFELVTVDTQGNKSAPAVACLAAVPGKPQTFTVRVRAE
;
A
#
# COMPACT_ATOMS: atom_id res chain seq x y z
N MET A 1 64.46 40.93 -36.43
CA MET A 1 63.30 41.85 -36.29
C MET A 1 62.21 41.07 -35.55
N GLN A 2 62.16 41.10 -34.21
CA GLN A 2 61.46 42.05 -33.31
C GLN A 2 59.94 42.13 -33.49
N ARG A 3 59.22 41.72 -32.41
CA ARG A 3 57.99 42.33 -31.81
C ARG A 3 56.67 42.18 -32.63
N HIS A 4 55.47 41.88 -32.13
CA HIS A 4 54.82 41.94 -30.81
C HIS A 4 53.42 41.26 -30.84
N TYR A 5 52.93 40.82 -29.65
CA TYR A 5 51.58 40.92 -29.02
C TYR A 5 50.30 41.17 -29.86
N PHE A 6 49.05 40.83 -29.52
CA PHE A 6 48.32 40.11 -28.46
C PHE A 6 46.83 40.50 -28.70
N TRP A 7 45.89 39.55 -28.60
CA TRP A 7 44.45 39.67 -28.25
C TRP A 7 43.27 39.64 -29.27
N SER A 8 42.26 38.89 -28.78
CA SER A 8 40.80 38.84 -29.04
C SER A 8 40.25 38.24 -30.34
N PHE A 9 39.07 37.61 -30.40
CA PHE A 9 38.20 36.73 -29.58
C PHE A 9 36.90 36.59 -30.44
N ILE A 10 36.16 35.46 -30.33
CA ILE A 10 34.76 35.22 -30.82
C ILE A 10 34.70 34.75 -32.31
N PHE A 11 34.17 33.57 -32.69
CA PHE A 11 32.82 33.02 -32.45
C PHE A 11 32.81 31.49 -32.21
N THR A 12 32.20 31.11 -31.08
CA THR A 12 31.18 30.06 -30.90
C THR A 12 31.43 28.66 -31.47
N ASN A 13 32.04 27.81 -30.64
CA ASN A 13 32.00 26.34 -30.79
C ASN A 13 30.62 25.83 -30.31
N LEU A 14 29.78 25.44 -31.26
CA LEU A 14 28.62 24.56 -31.07
C LEU A 14 29.19 23.14 -31.17
N THR A 15 29.24 22.31 -30.12
CA THR A 15 28.20 21.32 -29.82
C THR A 15 28.60 20.65 -28.50
N VAL A 16 27.74 20.74 -27.50
CA VAL A 16 27.91 20.27 -26.12
C VAL A 16 27.52 18.79 -26.04
N MET A 17 28.42 17.99 -25.47
CA MET A 17 28.21 16.78 -24.66
C MET A 17 27.34 15.64 -25.20
N ALA A 18 28.00 14.59 -25.69
CA ALA A 18 27.52 13.23 -25.59
C ALA A 18 27.78 12.67 -24.17
N ILE A 19 26.95 13.07 -23.21
CA ILE A 19 26.76 12.34 -21.95
C ILE A 19 25.35 11.77 -22.00
N GLY A 20 25.15 10.74 -22.82
CA GLY A 20 23.91 9.97 -22.90
C GLY A 20 23.86 8.87 -21.84
N LEU A 21 24.18 9.22 -20.59
CA LEU A 21 24.13 8.32 -19.44
C LEU A 21 22.95 8.77 -18.57
N VAL A 22 21.73 8.62 -19.09
CA VAL A 22 20.52 8.73 -18.27
C VAL A 22 19.60 7.57 -18.63
N LEU A 23 19.86 6.44 -17.98
CA LEU A 23 18.85 5.44 -17.70
C LEU A 23 17.73 6.12 -16.90
N ILE A 24 16.81 6.81 -17.59
CA ILE A 24 15.48 7.04 -17.03
C ILE A 24 14.74 5.71 -17.21
N PHE A 25 15.18 4.71 -16.43
CA PHE A 25 14.25 3.72 -15.92
C PHE A 25 13.20 4.56 -15.21
N TRP A 26 12.07 4.78 -15.88
CA TRP A 26 10.88 5.34 -15.27
C TRP A 26 10.48 4.37 -14.17
N SER A 27 11.12 4.52 -13.01
CA SER A 27 10.71 3.86 -11.81
C SER A 27 9.36 4.46 -11.50
N GLN A 28 8.33 3.73 -11.93
CA GLN A 28 6.96 3.85 -11.47
C GLN A 28 7.01 3.56 -9.96
N TYR A 29 7.55 4.51 -9.19
CA TYR A 29 7.45 4.50 -7.75
C TYR A 29 5.99 4.81 -7.45
N ALA A 30 5.17 3.77 -7.55
CA ALA A 30 3.87 3.70 -6.91
C ALA A 30 4.09 4.09 -5.46
N ARG A 31 3.73 5.32 -5.10
CA ARG A 31 3.88 5.80 -3.73
C ARG A 31 2.85 5.07 -2.90
N ALA A 32 3.33 4.19 -2.04
CA ALA A 32 2.47 3.55 -1.07
C ALA A 32 1.79 4.64 -0.22
N GLN A 33 0.47 4.52 -0.06
CA GLN A 33 -0.32 5.43 0.74
C GLN A 33 -0.59 4.77 2.09
N THR A 34 -0.25 5.48 3.16
CA THR A 34 -0.63 5.11 4.52
C THR A 34 -2.10 5.44 4.75
N VAL A 35 -2.90 4.44 5.14
CA VAL A 35 -4.35 4.56 5.39
C VAL A 35 -4.73 3.76 6.64
N ASP A 36 -5.86 4.11 7.25
CA ASP A 36 -6.49 3.28 8.28
C ASP A 36 -7.54 2.40 7.62
N ILE A 37 -7.52 1.09 7.92
CA ILE A 37 -8.46 0.11 7.37
C ILE A 37 -9.26 -0.49 8.51
N GLU A 38 -10.59 -0.37 8.42
CA GLU A 38 -11.53 -0.97 9.35
C GLU A 38 -12.04 -2.32 8.82
N PHE A 39 -11.99 -3.34 9.67
CA PHE A 39 -12.48 -4.69 9.41
C PHE A 39 -13.65 -4.98 10.34
N GLN A 40 -14.82 -5.27 9.77
CA GLN A 40 -16.00 -5.72 10.51
C GLN A 40 -16.34 -7.16 10.10
N TYR A 41 -16.61 -8.01 11.09
CA TYR A 41 -16.92 -9.42 10.86
C TYR A 41 -17.81 -9.99 11.96
N THR A 42 -18.48 -11.11 11.66
CA THR A 42 -19.34 -11.81 12.61
C THR A 42 -18.60 -12.97 13.25
N THR A 43 -18.78 -13.15 14.56
CA THR A 43 -18.25 -14.31 15.27
C THR A 43 -18.87 -15.60 14.74
N PRO A 44 -18.09 -16.61 14.37
CA PRO A 44 -18.63 -17.89 13.91
C PRO A 44 -19.31 -18.63 15.07
N THR A 45 -20.49 -19.18 14.80
CA THR A 45 -21.28 -19.97 15.76
C THR A 45 -21.31 -21.46 15.43
N THR A 46 -20.67 -21.86 14.33
CA THR A 46 -20.66 -23.24 13.82
C THR A 46 -19.26 -23.61 13.31
N ARG A 47 -18.85 -24.85 13.52
CA ARG A 47 -17.63 -25.42 12.93
C ARG A 47 -17.86 -25.83 11.48
N ALA A 48 -16.78 -26.21 10.80
CA ALA A 48 -16.81 -26.68 9.41
C ALA A 48 -17.66 -27.95 9.20
N ASP A 49 -17.79 -28.80 10.23
CA ASP A 49 -18.63 -30.01 10.22
C ASP A 49 -20.12 -29.72 10.52
N GLY A 50 -20.48 -28.44 10.72
CA GLY A 50 -21.84 -28.01 11.07
C GLY A 50 -22.18 -28.11 12.56
N SER A 51 -21.28 -28.60 13.41
CA SER A 51 -21.49 -28.64 14.86
C SER A 51 -21.46 -27.24 15.48
N ALA A 52 -22.17 -27.03 16.58
CA ALA A 52 -22.17 -25.74 17.28
C ALA A 52 -20.78 -25.39 17.83
N LEU A 53 -20.31 -24.18 17.56
CA LEU A 53 -19.06 -23.63 18.09
C LEU A 53 -19.38 -22.64 19.23
N PRO A 54 -19.17 -23.02 20.49
CA PRO A 54 -19.36 -22.11 21.61
C PRO A 54 -18.29 -21.01 21.58
N ALA A 55 -18.67 -19.77 21.93
CA ALA A 55 -17.73 -18.65 21.99
C ALA A 55 -16.56 -18.91 22.94
N SER A 56 -16.76 -19.71 24.00
CA SER A 56 -15.69 -20.10 24.94
C SER A 56 -14.59 -20.98 24.33
N GLN A 57 -14.80 -21.49 23.12
CA GLN A 57 -13.82 -22.29 22.39
C GLN A 57 -13.07 -21.49 21.33
N ILE A 58 -13.35 -20.20 21.20
CA ILE A 58 -12.62 -19.28 20.32
C ILE A 58 -11.53 -18.62 21.16
N SER A 59 -10.27 -18.82 20.76
CA SER A 59 -9.12 -18.15 21.38
C SER A 59 -8.88 -16.76 20.81
N GLY A 60 -9.34 -16.50 19.59
CA GLY A 60 -9.18 -15.22 18.92
C GLY A 60 -9.23 -15.36 17.40
N TYR A 61 -8.70 -14.36 16.72
CA TYR A 61 -8.61 -14.31 15.27
C TYR A 61 -7.21 -13.90 14.84
N GLU A 62 -6.76 -14.40 13.70
CA GLU A 62 -5.55 -13.94 13.03
C GLU A 62 -5.95 -13.23 11.75
N LEU A 63 -5.52 -11.98 11.62
CA LEU A 63 -5.67 -11.18 10.41
C LEU A 63 -4.33 -11.10 9.71
N SER A 64 -4.27 -11.49 8.44
CA SER A 64 -3.08 -11.44 7.61
C SER A 64 -3.35 -10.75 6.27
N VAL A 65 -2.29 -10.34 5.59
CA VAL A 65 -2.34 -9.90 4.19
C VAL A 65 -1.76 -10.99 3.29
N GLN A 66 -2.42 -11.25 2.17
CA GLN A 66 -1.92 -12.19 1.18
C GLN A 66 -0.56 -11.75 0.66
N GLY A 67 0.46 -12.59 0.87
CA GLY A 67 1.84 -12.34 0.45
C GLY A 67 2.65 -11.38 1.33
N GLY A 68 2.08 -10.82 2.41
CA GLY A 68 2.79 -9.89 3.33
C GLY A 68 2.79 -10.29 4.80
N GLY A 69 2.06 -11.34 5.18
CA GLY A 69 2.15 -11.97 6.52
C GLY A 69 1.10 -11.49 7.52
N LEU A 70 1.28 -11.87 8.79
CA LEU A 70 0.37 -11.55 9.89
C LEU A 70 0.36 -10.04 10.15
N ILE A 71 -0.83 -9.46 10.18
CA ILE A 71 -1.08 -8.06 10.54
C ILE A 71 -1.34 -7.96 12.04
N ALA A 72 -2.23 -8.82 12.56
CA ALA A 72 -2.67 -8.75 13.95
C ALA A 72 -3.22 -10.08 14.46
N GLU A 73 -3.05 -10.28 15.77
CA GLU A 73 -3.82 -11.24 16.56
C GLU A 73 -4.90 -10.46 17.31
N ILE A 74 -6.16 -10.87 17.14
CA ILE A 74 -7.32 -10.17 17.64
C ILE A 74 -7.99 -11.03 18.72
N ALA A 75 -8.29 -10.40 19.86
CA ALA A 75 -8.91 -11.07 21.01
C ALA A 75 -10.31 -11.63 20.67
N PRO A 76 -10.77 -12.70 21.35
CA PRO A 76 -12.09 -13.26 21.13
C PRO A 76 -13.17 -12.26 21.58
N GLY A 77 -14.31 -12.28 20.90
CA GLY A 77 -15.43 -11.35 21.17
C GLY A 77 -15.26 -9.96 20.54
N VAL A 78 -14.12 -9.67 19.90
CA VAL A 78 -13.95 -8.49 19.05
C VAL A 78 -14.49 -8.78 17.66
N THR A 79 -15.35 -7.91 17.14
CA THR A 79 -15.97 -7.99 15.81
C THR A 79 -15.58 -6.83 14.89
N GLU A 80 -14.79 -5.89 15.41
CA GLU A 80 -14.30 -4.72 14.70
C GLU A 80 -12.81 -4.52 15.01
N TYR A 81 -11.99 -4.36 13.97
CA TYR A 81 -10.56 -4.11 14.11
C TYR A 81 -10.11 -3.01 13.14
N VAL A 82 -9.28 -2.07 13.62
CA VAL A 82 -8.72 -1.00 12.78
C VAL A 82 -7.22 -1.21 12.64
N ALA A 83 -6.77 -1.52 11.42
CA ALA A 83 -5.36 -1.51 11.05
C ALA A 83 -4.94 -0.07 10.73
N SER A 84 -4.42 0.65 11.72
CA SER A 84 -3.95 2.02 11.52
C SER A 84 -2.62 2.07 10.79
N GLY A 85 -2.43 3.06 9.93
CA GLY A 85 -1.17 3.28 9.25
C GLY A 85 -0.77 2.18 8.25
N PHE A 86 -1.74 1.42 7.73
CA PHE A 86 -1.50 0.37 6.74
C PHE A 86 -1.02 0.97 5.41
N SER A 87 0.06 0.41 4.87
CA SER A 87 0.67 0.88 3.62
C SER A 87 0.03 0.19 2.42
N LEU A 88 -0.99 0.82 1.83
CA LEU A 88 -1.64 0.33 0.63
C LEU A 88 -0.83 0.74 -0.61
N ASN A 89 -0.56 -0.22 -1.50
CA ASN A 89 0.05 0.07 -2.79
C ASN A 89 -1.04 0.36 -3.86
N ASN A 90 -0.59 0.75 -5.04
CA ASN A 90 -1.48 1.07 -6.17
C ASN A 90 -2.13 -0.18 -6.81
N GLN A 91 -1.91 -1.37 -6.26
CA GLN A 91 -2.48 -2.64 -6.72
C GLN A 91 -3.64 -3.10 -5.81
N GLY A 92 -3.85 -2.45 -4.67
CA GLY A 92 -4.80 -2.92 -3.65
C GLY A 92 -4.20 -4.03 -2.79
N ALA A 93 -5.02 -4.63 -1.92
CA ALA A 93 -4.59 -5.70 -1.02
C ALA A 93 -5.74 -6.66 -0.70
N CYS A 94 -5.43 -7.94 -0.55
CA CYS A 94 -6.36 -8.94 -0.06
C CYS A 94 -5.94 -9.38 1.34
N PHE A 95 -6.93 -9.48 2.23
CA PHE A 95 -6.79 -9.81 3.63
C PHE A 95 -7.45 -11.14 3.92
N GLU A 96 -6.87 -11.90 4.82
CA GLU A 96 -7.39 -13.18 5.28
C GLU A 96 -7.62 -13.10 6.78
N LEU A 97 -8.84 -13.43 7.20
CA LEU A 97 -9.20 -13.58 8.61
C LEU A 97 -9.42 -15.05 8.91
N VAL A 98 -8.72 -15.56 9.92
CA VAL A 98 -8.81 -16.94 10.36
C VAL A 98 -9.25 -16.96 11.82
N THR A 99 -10.21 -17.81 12.17
CA THR A 99 -10.57 -18.03 13.58
C THR A 99 -9.62 -19.06 14.17
N VAL A 100 -9.11 -18.79 15.37
CA VAL A 100 -8.23 -19.68 16.12
C VAL A 100 -8.99 -20.22 17.34
N ASP A 101 -9.02 -21.54 17.49
CA ASP A 101 -9.64 -22.17 18.66
C ASP A 101 -8.69 -22.21 19.87
N THR A 102 -9.21 -22.61 21.04
CA THR A 102 -8.41 -22.73 22.28
C THR A 102 -7.34 -23.83 22.25
N GLN A 103 -7.31 -24.64 21.20
CA GLN A 103 -6.30 -25.68 20.97
C GLN A 103 -5.25 -25.24 19.93
N GLY A 104 -5.41 -24.04 19.33
CA GLY A 104 -4.53 -23.51 18.29
C GLY A 104 -4.89 -23.95 16.87
N ASN A 105 -6.02 -24.66 16.66
CA ASN A 105 -6.47 -25.00 15.32
C ASN A 105 -7.05 -23.78 14.63
N LYS A 106 -6.83 -23.69 13.31
CA LYS A 106 -7.28 -22.57 12.48
C LYS A 106 -8.40 -22.99 11.54
N SER A 107 -9.37 -22.11 11.32
CA SER A 107 -10.41 -22.29 10.31
C SER A 107 -9.86 -22.17 8.88
N ALA A 108 -10.70 -22.41 7.88
CA ALA A 108 -10.45 -21.87 6.54
C ALA A 108 -10.46 -20.32 6.60
N PRO A 109 -9.67 -19.63 5.76
CA PRO A 109 -9.62 -18.18 5.75
C PRO A 109 -10.88 -17.57 5.12
N ALA A 110 -11.40 -16.52 5.75
CA ALA A 110 -12.34 -15.60 5.11
C ALA A 110 -11.54 -14.51 4.39
N VAL A 111 -11.80 -14.30 3.10
CA VAL A 111 -11.01 -13.37 2.26
C VAL A 111 -11.81 -12.11 1.96
N ALA A 112 -11.18 -10.95 2.13
CA ALA A 112 -11.71 -9.66 1.73
C ALA A 112 -10.63 -8.86 0.98
N CYS A 113 -10.98 -8.29 -0.18
CA CYS A 113 -10.03 -7.53 -1.00
C CYS A 113 -10.44 -6.06 -1.10
N LEU A 114 -9.47 -5.18 -0.87
CA LEU A 114 -9.57 -3.76 -1.16
C LEU A 114 -8.94 -3.51 -2.52
N ALA A 115 -9.72 -2.92 -3.43
CA ALA A 115 -9.19 -2.42 -4.68
C ALA A 115 -8.20 -1.28 -4.41
N ALA A 116 -7.28 -1.06 -5.36
CA ALA A 116 -6.42 0.11 -5.33
C ALA A 116 -7.29 1.37 -5.26
N VAL A 117 -7.08 2.18 -4.22
CA VAL A 117 -7.69 3.52 -4.15
C VAL A 117 -7.06 4.36 -5.27
N PRO A 118 -7.83 4.90 -6.23
CA PRO A 118 -7.29 5.81 -7.22
C PRO A 118 -6.67 7.01 -6.49
N GLY A 119 -5.42 7.35 -6.84
CA GLY A 119 -4.66 8.40 -6.16
C GLY A 119 -5.48 9.69 -5.98
N LYS A 120 -5.36 10.31 -4.80
CA LYS A 120 -5.96 11.60 -4.45
C LYS A 120 -5.78 12.62 -5.59
N PRO A 121 -6.83 13.40 -5.95
CA PRO A 121 -6.72 14.45 -6.96
C PRO A 121 -5.54 15.38 -6.63
N GLN A 122 -4.53 15.40 -7.48
CA GLN A 122 -3.30 16.18 -7.25
C GLN A 122 -3.52 17.67 -7.48
N THR A 123 -4.61 18.03 -8.17
CA THR A 123 -4.94 19.41 -8.51
C THR A 123 -6.46 19.58 -8.54
N PHE A 124 -6.95 20.55 -7.78
CA PHE A 124 -8.33 21.05 -7.87
C PHE A 124 -8.26 22.56 -8.12
N THR A 125 -8.76 23.02 -9.27
CA THR A 125 -8.81 24.44 -9.60
C THR A 125 -10.25 24.90 -9.57
N VAL A 126 -10.61 25.74 -8.60
CA VAL A 126 -11.87 26.50 -8.60
C VAL A 126 -11.62 27.80 -9.35
N ARG A 127 -12.32 28.01 -10.46
CA ARG A 127 -12.35 29.32 -11.12
C ARG A 127 -13.62 30.04 -10.70
N VAL A 128 -13.46 31.20 -10.09
CA VAL A 128 -14.58 32.12 -9.87
C VAL A 128 -14.85 32.83 -11.19
N ARG A 129 -16.08 32.76 -11.70
CA ARG A 129 -16.51 33.59 -12.82
C ARG A 129 -16.80 34.99 -12.27
N ALA A 130 -16.16 36.02 -12.83
CA ALA A 130 -16.68 37.37 -12.71
C ALA A 130 -17.92 37.47 -13.62
N GLU A 131 -18.94 38.14 -13.11
CA GLU A 131 -20.27 38.33 -13.71
C GLU A 131 -20.19 38.98 -15.11
#